data_AF-N1ZVS9-F1
#
_entry.id   AF-N1ZVS9-F1
#
_cell.length_a   1.000
_cell.length_b   1.000
_cell.length_c   1.000
_cell.angle_alpha   90.00
_cell.angle_beta   90.00
_cell.angle_gamma   90.00
#
_symmetry.space_group_name_H-M   'P 1'
#
loop_
_entity.id
_entity.type
_entity.pdbx_description
1 polymer ?
#
loop_
_entity_poly.entity_id
_entity_poly.type
_entity_poly.pdbx_seq_one_letter_code
_entity_poly.pdbx_strand_id
1 'polypeptide(L)'
;MNSAALLKYKDVNHIHIKSIKSIIISKLTELYNLDIQYNFECRNNIHNLPDHIDELDLVRIIGITFDNAIEESKALIGEKHNIRSAEVQIMVYSDGPGEFEYEIRNRIQNKKISTSQIQQRGFTTKKNHKGLGLANIKEIENKYPDMSISYTIQDGWFDFYMTIDTEDGEENE
;
A
#
# COMPACT_ATOMS: atom_id res chain seq x y z
N MET A 1 -25.24 14.47 10.96
CA MET A 1 -24.31 13.39 10.56
C MET A 1 -23.07 14.05 10.00
N ASN A 2 -21.88 13.73 10.51
CA ASN A 2 -20.63 14.40 10.14
C ASN A 2 -20.15 13.88 8.77
N SER A 3 -20.31 14.66 7.71
CA SER A 3 -19.97 14.29 6.33
C SER A 3 -18.51 13.88 6.15
N ALA A 4 -17.60 14.35 7.02
CA ALA A 4 -16.19 13.97 7.02
C ALA A 4 -15.95 12.49 7.43
N ALA A 5 -16.83 11.91 8.26
CA ALA A 5 -16.72 10.51 8.67
C ALA A 5 -17.10 9.53 7.55
N LEU A 6 -17.94 9.97 6.60
CA LEU A 6 -18.31 9.17 5.42
C LEU A 6 -17.20 9.17 4.36
N LEU A 7 -16.43 10.27 4.24
CA LEU A 7 -15.24 10.36 3.39
C LEU A 7 -14.09 9.48 3.89
N LYS A 8 -14.02 9.23 5.20
CA LYS A 8 -12.98 8.43 5.87
C LYS A 8 -12.82 7.01 5.29
N TYR A 9 -13.93 6.42 4.86
CA TYR A 9 -13.98 5.06 4.32
C TYR A 9 -14.60 5.02 2.93
N LYS A 10 -14.50 6.14 2.20
CA LYS A 10 -14.98 6.22 0.83
C LYS A 10 -14.40 5.03 0.04
N ASP A 11 -15.22 4.40 -0.79
CA ASP A 11 -14.86 3.31 -1.70
C ASP A 11 -14.43 1.98 -1.06
N VAL A 12 -14.18 1.94 0.26
CA VAL A 12 -13.84 0.70 0.98
C VAL A 12 -14.97 -0.34 0.90
N ASN A 13 -16.21 0.10 0.68
CA ASN A 13 -17.36 -0.78 0.49
C ASN A 13 -17.20 -1.73 -0.72
N HIS A 14 -16.37 -1.37 -1.71
CA HIS A 14 -16.09 -2.19 -2.89
C HIS A 14 -15.11 -3.35 -2.62
N ILE A 15 -14.41 -3.36 -1.49
CA ILE A 15 -13.59 -4.52 -1.08
C ILE A 15 -14.47 -5.50 -0.30
N HIS A 16 -14.77 -6.66 -0.86
CA HIS A 16 -15.62 -7.68 -0.20
C HIS A 16 -14.82 -8.75 0.53
N ILE A 17 -13.52 -8.86 0.23
CA ILE A 17 -12.57 -9.72 0.94
C ILE A 17 -12.36 -9.20 2.36
N LYS A 18 -12.85 -9.94 3.35
CA LYS A 18 -13.02 -9.44 4.72
C LYS A 18 -11.70 -9.04 5.38
N SER A 19 -10.64 -9.82 5.19
CA SER A 19 -9.34 -9.56 5.81
C SER A 19 -8.68 -8.31 5.20
N ILE A 20 -8.67 -8.18 3.87
CA ILE A 20 -8.17 -7.01 3.12
C ILE A 20 -8.96 -5.77 3.52
N LYS A 21 -10.29 -5.85 3.54
CA LYS A 21 -11.16 -4.77 4.01
C LYS A 21 -10.82 -4.37 5.44
N SER A 22 -10.60 -5.34 6.33
CA SER A 22 -10.31 -5.08 7.75
C SER A 22 -8.97 -4.38 7.95
N ILE A 23 -7.89 -4.82 7.29
CA ILE A 23 -6.58 -4.18 7.41
C ILE A 23 -6.60 -2.75 6.84
N ILE A 24 -7.26 -2.54 5.68
CA ILE A 24 -7.40 -1.20 5.09
C ILE A 24 -8.19 -0.28 6.01
N ILE A 25 -9.35 -0.70 6.54
CA ILE A 25 -10.13 0.11 7.51
C ILE A 25 -9.27 0.48 8.73
N SER A 26 -8.48 -0.47 9.24
CA SER A 26 -7.59 -0.22 10.37
C SER A 26 -6.56 0.85 10.05
N LYS A 27 -5.89 0.77 8.89
CA LYS A 27 -4.83 1.72 8.50
C LYS A 27 -5.36 3.09 8.08
N LEU A 28 -6.49 3.16 7.39
CA LEU A 28 -7.19 4.42 7.12
C LEU A 28 -7.65 5.09 8.42
N THR A 29 -8.07 4.30 9.41
CA THR A 29 -8.41 4.82 10.75
C THR A 29 -7.19 5.39 11.46
N GLU A 30 -6.02 4.74 11.34
CA GLU A 30 -4.78 5.27 11.89
C GLU A 30 -4.38 6.59 11.22
N LEU A 31 -4.36 6.66 9.88
CA LEU A 31 -4.08 7.90 9.14
C LEU A 31 -5.02 9.04 9.55
N TYR A 32 -6.33 8.75 9.66
CA TYR A 32 -7.34 9.70 10.11
C TYR A 32 -7.07 10.21 11.53
N ASN A 33 -6.79 9.30 12.47
CA ASN A 33 -6.54 9.69 13.87
C ASN A 33 -5.24 10.48 14.05
N LEU A 34 -4.31 10.38 13.10
CA LEU A 34 -3.05 11.13 13.07
C LEU A 34 -3.16 12.45 12.30
N ASP A 35 -4.35 12.81 11.80
CA ASP A 35 -4.59 13.97 10.93
C ASP A 35 -3.71 13.99 9.65
N ILE A 36 -3.23 12.81 9.22
CA ILE A 36 -2.48 12.68 7.97
C ILE A 36 -3.48 12.73 6.82
N GLN A 37 -3.24 13.60 5.83
CA GLN A 37 -4.08 13.67 4.64
C GLN A 37 -3.95 12.37 3.83
N TYR A 38 -5.08 11.80 3.43
CA TYR A 38 -5.09 10.65 2.53
C TYR A 38 -6.25 10.66 1.55
N ASN A 39 -6.07 9.91 0.47
CA ASN A 39 -7.12 9.54 -0.48
C ASN A 39 -7.06 8.02 -0.69
N PHE A 40 -8.21 7.36 -0.65
CA PHE A 40 -8.35 5.94 -0.95
C PHE A 40 -9.35 5.79 -2.09
N GLU A 41 -8.96 5.07 -3.14
CA GLU A 41 -9.80 4.75 -4.29
C GLU A 41 -9.88 3.25 -4.52
N CYS A 42 -11.10 2.75 -4.68
CA CYS A 42 -11.38 1.39 -5.14
C CYS A 42 -12.68 1.46 -5.94
N ARG A 43 -12.59 1.44 -7.27
CA ARG A 43 -13.77 1.69 -8.12
C ARG A 43 -14.58 0.43 -8.40
N ASN A 44 -13.90 -0.72 -8.48
CA ASN A 44 -14.49 -1.99 -8.86
C ASN A 44 -14.74 -2.84 -7.60
N ASN A 45 -15.80 -3.66 -7.62
CA ASN A 45 -16.05 -4.60 -6.54
C ASN A 45 -15.03 -5.75 -6.58
N ILE A 46 -14.21 -5.85 -5.55
CA ILE A 46 -13.19 -6.89 -5.41
C ILE A 46 -13.75 -7.98 -4.51
N HIS A 47 -14.17 -9.09 -5.12
CA HIS A 47 -14.81 -10.20 -4.42
C HIS A 47 -13.84 -11.31 -4.03
N ASN A 48 -12.85 -11.58 -4.87
CA ASN A 48 -11.91 -12.69 -4.71
C ASN A 48 -10.51 -12.25 -5.17
N LEU A 49 -9.51 -12.98 -4.70
CA LEU A 49 -8.15 -12.95 -5.24
C LEU A 49 -8.00 -14.09 -6.25
N PRO A 50 -6.90 -14.11 -7.03
CA PRO A 50 -6.51 -15.32 -7.75
C PRO A 50 -6.31 -16.49 -6.77
N ASP A 51 -6.77 -17.69 -7.14
CA ASP A 51 -6.95 -18.82 -6.21
C ASP A 51 -5.66 -19.28 -5.51
N HIS A 52 -4.50 -19.11 -6.13
CA HIS A 52 -3.20 -19.52 -5.57
C HIS A 52 -2.57 -18.45 -4.67
N ILE A 53 -3.11 -17.23 -4.62
CA ILE A 53 -2.59 -16.16 -3.77
C ILE A 53 -3.06 -16.35 -2.34
N ASP A 54 -2.12 -16.38 -1.39
CA ASP A 54 -2.45 -16.40 0.03
C ASP A 54 -2.92 -15.02 0.47
N GLU A 55 -4.20 -14.93 0.83
CA GLU A 55 -4.83 -13.73 1.37
C GLU A 55 -4.03 -13.10 2.53
N LEU A 56 -3.42 -13.91 3.40
CA LEU A 56 -2.61 -13.43 4.52
C LEU A 56 -1.32 -12.75 4.06
N ASP A 57 -0.74 -13.18 2.95
CA ASP A 57 0.44 -12.56 2.38
C ASP A 57 0.11 -11.18 1.78
N LEU A 58 -1.05 -11.03 1.11
CA LEU A 58 -1.52 -9.69 0.72
C LEU A 58 -1.82 -8.79 1.93
N VAL A 59 -2.45 -9.31 2.98
CA VAL A 59 -2.67 -8.56 4.22
C VAL A 59 -1.35 -8.07 4.82
N ARG A 60 -0.29 -8.88 4.76
CA ARG A 60 1.05 -8.49 5.22
C ARG A 60 1.63 -7.38 4.34
N ILE A 61 1.57 -7.49 3.02
CA ILE A 61 2.10 -6.45 2.13
C ILE A 61 1.37 -5.12 2.34
N ILE A 62 0.03 -5.15 2.36
CA ILE A 62 -0.80 -3.97 2.63
C ILE A 62 -0.43 -3.36 3.99
N GLY A 63 -0.37 -4.18 5.04
CA GLY A 63 0.02 -3.70 6.37
C GLY A 63 1.39 -3.01 6.39
N ILE A 64 2.42 -3.65 5.82
CA ILE A 64 3.79 -3.14 5.78
C ILE A 64 3.87 -1.83 4.98
N THR A 65 3.20 -1.74 3.83
CA THR A 65 3.27 -0.55 2.98
C THR A 65 2.55 0.65 3.60
N PHE A 66 1.39 0.43 4.25
CA PHE A 66 0.74 1.46 5.05
C PHE A 66 1.62 1.91 6.23
N ASP A 67 2.23 0.99 6.97
CA ASP A 67 3.15 1.33 8.06
C ASP A 67 4.32 2.17 7.56
N ASN A 68 4.90 1.79 6.42
CA ASN A 68 5.96 2.56 5.80
C ASN A 68 5.53 4.00 5.47
N ALA A 69 4.36 4.16 4.86
CA ALA A 69 3.80 5.46 4.48
C ALA A 69 3.47 6.33 5.70
N ILE A 70 2.87 5.75 6.75
CA ILE A 70 2.54 6.44 8.00
C ILE A 70 3.79 6.90 8.73
N GLU A 71 4.80 6.04 8.86
CA GLU A 71 6.06 6.37 9.52
C GLU A 71 6.82 7.49 8.80
N GLU A 72 6.90 7.43 7.47
CA GLU A 72 7.56 8.48 6.67
C GLU A 72 6.78 9.79 6.72
N SER A 73 5.44 9.73 6.71
CA SER A 73 4.58 10.90 6.91
C SER A 73 4.87 11.58 8.24
N LYS A 74 4.93 10.82 9.35
CA LYS A 74 5.29 11.35 10.68
C LYS A 74 6.66 12.01 10.67
N ALA A 75 7.64 11.41 10.01
CA ALA A 75 8.99 11.97 9.90
C ALA A 75 9.02 13.28 9.09
N LEU A 76 8.29 13.34 7.97
CA LEU A 76 8.18 14.53 7.12
C LEU A 76 7.44 15.67 7.81
N ILE A 77 6.36 15.38 8.54
CA ILE A 77 5.65 16.36 9.37
C ILE A 77 6.60 16.94 10.42
N GLY A 78 7.37 16.08 11.09
CA GLY A 78 8.37 16.49 12.08
C GLY A 78 9.47 17.38 11.50
N GLU A 79 9.97 17.07 10.29
CA GLU A 79 10.98 17.88 9.60
C GLU A 79 10.43 19.25 9.15
N LYS A 80 9.23 19.27 8.57
CA LYS A 80 8.64 20.49 7.98
C LYS A 80 7.87 21.33 8.99
N HIS A 81 7.59 20.80 10.19
CA HIS A 81 6.70 21.40 11.18
C HIS A 81 5.33 21.79 10.61
N ASN A 82 4.80 20.97 9.69
CA ASN A 82 3.55 21.24 8.99
C ASN A 82 2.81 19.93 8.72
N ILE A 83 1.62 19.75 9.29
CA ILE A 83 0.80 18.55 9.08
C ILE A 83 0.43 18.34 7.60
N ARG A 84 0.29 19.44 6.84
CA ARG A 84 -0.09 19.43 5.42
C ARG A 84 1.06 19.06 4.48
N SER A 85 2.28 18.82 5.00
CA SER A 85 3.39 18.34 4.17
C SER A 85 3.26 16.86 3.82
N ALA A 86 2.55 16.09 4.64
CA ALA A 86 2.32 14.67 4.42
C ALA A 86 0.99 14.42 3.71
N GLU A 87 1.04 13.48 2.77
CA GLU A 87 -0.10 13.01 2.02
C GLU A 87 0.15 11.55 1.63
N VAL A 88 -0.88 10.72 1.72
CA VAL A 88 -0.87 9.31 1.29
C VAL A 88 -1.99 9.09 0.28
N GLN A 89 -1.68 8.50 -0.87
CA GLN A 89 -2.68 8.13 -1.87
C GLN A 89 -2.64 6.62 -2.04
N ILE A 90 -3.82 6.00 -2.04
CA ILE A 90 -3.99 4.55 -2.12
C ILE A 90 -4.99 4.22 -3.22
N MET A 91 -4.66 3.24 -4.04
CA MET A 91 -5.53 2.69 -5.07
C MET A 91 -5.60 1.16 -4.91
N VAL A 92 -6.79 0.61 -5.03
CA VAL A 92 -7.00 -0.84 -5.19
C VAL A 92 -7.89 -1.06 -6.40
N TYR A 93 -7.45 -1.89 -7.33
CA TYR A 93 -8.13 -2.14 -8.59
C TYR A 93 -8.08 -3.63 -8.97
N SER A 94 -9.02 -4.03 -9.82
CA SER A 94 -9.16 -5.37 -10.40
C SER A 94 -10.08 -5.22 -11.63
N ASP A 95 -9.60 -5.56 -12.83
CA ASP A 95 -10.37 -5.47 -14.08
C ASP A 95 -11.08 -6.79 -14.44
N GLY A 96 -10.60 -7.91 -13.93
CA GLY A 96 -11.14 -9.23 -14.26
C GLY A 96 -10.84 -10.31 -13.23
N PRO A 97 -11.39 -11.53 -13.44
CA PRO A 97 -10.98 -12.70 -12.69
C PRO A 97 -9.47 -12.90 -12.83
N GLY A 98 -8.76 -13.08 -11.71
CA GLY A 98 -7.31 -13.31 -11.75
C GLY A 98 -6.44 -12.05 -11.69
N GLU A 99 -7.03 -10.85 -11.72
CA GLU A 99 -6.27 -9.59 -11.66
C GLU A 99 -6.42 -8.87 -10.33
N PHE A 100 -5.33 -8.35 -9.79
CA PHE A 100 -5.34 -7.48 -8.62
C PHE A 100 -4.21 -6.46 -8.66
N GLU A 101 -4.57 -5.18 -8.57
CA GLU A 101 -3.62 -4.07 -8.51
C GLU A 101 -3.74 -3.31 -7.18
N TYR A 102 -2.58 -2.95 -6.63
CA TYR A 102 -2.47 -2.17 -5.41
C TYR A 102 -1.36 -1.15 -5.53
N GLU A 103 -1.73 0.13 -5.39
CA GLU A 103 -0.79 1.25 -5.32
C GLU A 103 -0.91 1.93 -3.95
N ILE A 104 0.23 2.24 -3.35
CA ILE A 104 0.31 3.19 -2.26
C ILE A 104 1.51 4.09 -2.43
N ARG A 105 1.25 5.39 -2.42
CA ARG A 105 2.27 6.42 -2.53
C ARG A 105 2.16 7.42 -1.39
N ASN A 106 3.31 7.91 -0.93
CA ASN A 106 3.37 8.93 0.11
C ASN A 106 4.42 9.99 -0.18
N ARG A 107 4.18 11.20 0.32
CA ARG A 107 5.22 12.25 0.35
C ARG A 107 6.39 11.80 1.21
N ILE A 108 7.61 12.11 0.77
CA ILE A 108 8.85 11.74 1.47
C ILE A 108 9.66 12.96 1.87
N GLN A 109 10.54 12.76 2.86
CA GLN A 109 11.60 13.72 3.17
C GLN A 109 12.52 13.92 1.95
N ASN A 110 13.12 15.11 1.82
CA ASN A 110 14.05 15.40 0.74
C ASN A 110 15.41 14.70 0.99
N LYS A 111 15.41 13.38 0.84
CA LYS A 111 16.54 12.49 1.04
C LYS A 111 16.82 11.76 -0.27
N LYS A 112 18.10 11.59 -0.61
CA LYS A 112 18.50 10.69 -1.68
C LYS A 112 18.25 9.26 -1.19
N ILE A 113 17.22 8.63 -1.74
CA ILE A 113 16.86 7.24 -1.46
C ILE A 113 17.06 6.45 -2.76
N SER A 114 17.83 5.37 -2.70
CA SER A 114 17.96 4.46 -3.84
C SER A 114 16.93 3.35 -3.72
N THR A 115 16.10 3.18 -4.75
CA THR A 115 15.09 2.10 -4.81
C THR A 115 15.72 0.70 -4.80
N SER A 116 16.98 0.56 -5.25
CA SER A 116 17.72 -0.70 -5.15
C SER A 116 18.23 -1.00 -3.75
N GLN A 117 18.48 0.03 -2.92
CA GLN A 117 18.98 -0.16 -1.56
C GLN A 117 17.86 -0.45 -0.58
N ILE A 118 16.68 0.18 -0.73
CA ILE A 118 15.55 0.01 0.19
C ILE A 118 15.00 -1.42 0.23
N GLN A 119 15.26 -2.21 -0.81
CA GLN A 119 14.86 -3.62 -0.88
C GLN A 119 15.82 -4.55 -0.12
N GLN A 120 17.02 -4.07 0.21
CA GLN A 120 18.03 -4.89 0.90
C GLN A 120 17.62 -5.14 2.34
N ARG A 121 17.67 -6.41 2.75
CA ARG A 121 17.40 -6.83 4.12
C ARG A 121 18.29 -6.06 5.10
N GLY A 122 17.66 -5.38 6.06
CA GLY A 122 18.38 -4.59 7.07
C GLY A 122 18.57 -3.12 6.70
N PHE A 123 18.29 -2.71 5.46
CA PHE A 123 18.41 -1.31 5.06
C PHE A 123 17.26 -0.48 5.65
N THR A 124 17.61 0.66 6.25
CA THR A 124 16.62 1.61 6.76
C THR A 124 17.21 3.01 6.82
N THR A 125 16.39 4.01 6.51
CA THR A 125 16.68 5.43 6.77
C THR A 125 16.09 5.90 8.10
N LYS A 126 15.28 5.05 8.76
CA LYS A 126 14.57 5.33 10.01
C LYS A 126 15.42 4.89 11.22
N LYS A 127 15.55 5.78 12.21
CA LYS A 127 16.29 5.49 13.45
C LYS A 127 15.61 4.37 14.25
N ASN A 128 16.41 3.48 14.86
CA ASN A 128 15.96 2.35 15.67
C ASN A 128 15.04 1.34 14.95
N HIS A 129 15.05 1.34 13.61
CA HIS A 129 14.29 0.39 12.81
C HIS A 129 15.20 -0.73 12.30
N LYS A 130 14.65 -1.93 12.07
CA LYS A 130 15.42 -3.09 11.59
C LYS A 130 15.50 -3.20 10.07
N GLY A 131 14.74 -2.40 9.33
CA GLY A 131 14.78 -2.41 7.85
C GLY A 131 14.31 -3.71 7.21
N LEU A 132 13.27 -4.33 7.78
CA LEU A 132 12.81 -5.66 7.36
C LEU A 132 11.53 -5.63 6.51
N GLY A 133 10.78 -4.53 6.49
CA GLY A 133 9.47 -4.46 5.82
C GLY A 133 9.55 -4.79 4.33
N LEU A 134 10.31 -4.02 3.56
CA LEU A 134 10.44 -4.25 2.11
C LEU A 134 11.15 -5.56 1.76
N ALA A 135 12.06 -6.03 2.61
CA ALA A 135 12.68 -7.35 2.44
C ALA A 135 11.66 -8.49 2.65
N ASN A 136 10.77 -8.38 3.63
CA ASN A 136 9.68 -9.33 3.81
C ASN A 136 8.70 -9.30 2.62
N ILE A 137 8.42 -8.11 2.07
CA ILE A 137 7.61 -8.00 0.84
C ILE A 137 8.31 -8.71 -0.32
N LYS A 138 9.63 -8.54 -0.48
CA LYS A 138 10.40 -9.24 -1.52
C LYS A 138 10.37 -10.76 -1.35
N GLU A 139 10.41 -11.24 -0.11
CA GLU A 139 10.25 -12.66 0.21
C GLU A 139 8.85 -13.20 -0.14
N ILE A 140 7.80 -12.37 -0.01
CA ILE A 140 6.43 -12.72 -0.43
C ILE A 140 6.32 -12.72 -1.95
N GLU A 141 6.80 -11.67 -2.62
CA GLU A 141 6.82 -11.56 -4.09
C GLU A 141 7.45 -12.80 -4.74
N ASN A 142 8.59 -13.26 -4.21
CA ASN A 142 9.28 -14.44 -4.73
C ASN A 142 8.49 -15.76 -4.61
N LYS A 143 7.37 -15.80 -3.89
CA LYS A 143 6.49 -16.97 -3.81
C LYS A 143 5.54 -17.08 -5.00
N TYR A 144 5.28 -15.97 -5.69
CA TYR A 144 4.22 -15.83 -6.69
C TYR A 144 4.83 -15.39 -8.02
N PRO A 145 4.93 -16.29 -9.02
CA PRO A 145 5.51 -15.96 -10.32
C PRO A 145 4.78 -14.83 -11.08
N ASP A 146 3.50 -14.66 -10.78
CA ASP A 146 2.55 -13.72 -11.39
C ASP A 146 2.42 -12.41 -10.59
N MET A 147 3.13 -12.28 -9.45
CA MET A 147 3.18 -11.04 -8.69
C MET A 147 4.39 -10.20 -9.09
N SER A 148 4.15 -8.95 -9.48
CA SER A 148 5.21 -7.98 -9.79
C SER A 148 5.12 -6.78 -8.87
N ILE A 149 6.24 -6.39 -8.26
CA ILE A 149 6.34 -5.23 -7.38
C ILE A 149 7.38 -4.26 -7.89
N SER A 150 7.00 -2.98 -7.98
CA SER A 150 7.88 -1.89 -8.38
C SER A 150 7.87 -0.75 -7.37
N TYR A 151 8.97 0.01 -7.36
CA TYR A 151 9.17 1.14 -6.46
C TYR A 151 9.68 2.33 -7.26
N THR A 152 8.99 3.47 -7.17
CA THR A 152 9.40 4.70 -7.85
C THR A 152 9.61 5.82 -6.84
N ILE A 153 10.65 6.64 -7.06
CA ILE A 153 10.86 7.87 -6.30
C ILE A 153 10.98 9.02 -7.27
N GLN A 154 10.00 9.92 -7.23
CA GLN A 154 9.92 11.04 -8.16
C GLN A 154 9.16 12.20 -7.52
N ASP A 155 9.62 13.43 -7.75
CA ASP A 155 8.93 14.67 -7.35
C ASP A 155 8.49 14.72 -5.86
N GLY A 156 9.34 14.17 -4.98
CA GLY A 156 9.09 14.12 -3.54
C GLY A 156 8.03 13.10 -3.12
N TRP A 157 7.74 12.12 -3.98
CA TRP A 157 6.91 10.96 -3.69
C TRP A 157 7.72 9.68 -3.71
N PHE A 158 7.37 8.78 -2.81
CA PHE A 158 7.66 7.35 -2.93
C PHE A 158 6.38 6.65 -3.36
N ASP A 159 6.52 5.73 -4.30
CA ASP A 159 5.46 4.94 -4.89
C ASP A 159 5.80 3.46 -4.71
N PHE A 160 4.85 2.70 -4.17
CA PHE A 160 4.81 1.25 -4.16
C PHE A 160 3.68 0.82 -5.07
N TYR A 161 3.99 0.03 -6.09
CA TYR A 161 3.00 -0.52 -7.01
C TYR A 161 3.17 -2.03 -7.10
N MET A 162 2.08 -2.75 -6.87
CA MET A 162 1.97 -4.20 -7.01
C MET A 162 0.88 -4.51 -8.04
N THR A 163 1.18 -5.46 -8.91
CA THR A 163 0.19 -6.13 -9.75
C THR A 163 0.29 -7.64 -9.56
N ILE A 164 -0.86 -8.29 -9.66
CA ILE A 164 -1.00 -9.73 -9.88
C ILE A 164 -1.76 -9.87 -11.19
N ASP A 165 -1.14 -10.54 -12.16
CA ASP A 165 -1.67 -10.74 -13.51
C ASP A 165 -1.50 -12.21 -13.89
N THR A 166 -2.59 -12.97 -13.86
CA THR A 166 -2.59 -14.37 -14.26
C THR A 166 -2.81 -14.50 -15.76
N GLU A 167 -1.83 -15.05 -16.49
CA GLU A 167 -1.96 -15.37 -17.93
C GLU A 167 -3.11 -16.36 -18.23
N ASP A 168 -3.66 -17.05 -17.22
CA ASP A 168 -4.71 -18.07 -17.34
C ASP A 168 -6.14 -17.51 -17.61
N GLY A 169 -6.24 -16.24 -18.01
CA GLY A 169 -7.47 -15.61 -18.51
C GLY A 169 -7.93 -16.10 -19.90
N GLU A 170 -7.25 -17.08 -20.52
CA GLU A 170 -7.86 -17.87 -21.58
C GLU A 170 -8.94 -18.77 -20.96
N GLU A 171 -10.16 -18.22 -20.85
CA GLU A 171 -11.38 -19.00 -20.65
C GLU A 171 -11.32 -20.19 -21.62
N ASN A 172 -11.24 -21.41 -21.08
CA ASN A 172 -11.52 -22.60 -21.87
C ASN A 172 -13.00 -22.51 -22.28
N GLU A 173 -13.26 -22.00 -23.49
CA GLU A 173 -14.53 -22.13 -24.22
C GLU A 173 -14.95 -23.61 -24.36
#